data_AF-A0A6V7VW71-F1
#
_entry.id   AF-A0A6V7VW71-F1
#
_cell.length_a   1.000
_cell.length_b   1.000
_cell.length_c   1.000
_cell.angle_alpha   90.00
_cell.angle_beta   90.00
_cell.angle_gamma   90.00
#
_symmetry.space_group_name_H-M   'P 1'
#
loop_
_entity.id
_entity.type
_entity.pdbx_description
1 polymer ?
#
loop_
_entity_poly.entity_id
_entity_poly.type
_entity_poly.pdbx_seq_one_letter_code
_entity_poly.pdbx_strand_id
1 'polypeptide(L)'
;MIIDYSAHFWGDKHIGYNVLYDHMKKGEDSVHELLTFIKERASMEDDILKCLNRQLIKASTYTTNNGSLADAWRLTKNALEFWIEIKTKLVHNLGDLSRDVFRYQEELIKIRKKAKDIETLEAINLMQTTTTCLQKAKETYLQRCAEVINLKNSSKDWTSTNTKEYLKLNKK
;
A
#
# COMPACT_ATOMS: atom_id res chain seq x y z
N MET A 1 -12.02 9.97 15.26
CA MET A 1 -10.91 10.94 15.37
C MET A 1 -10.16 10.90 14.06
N ILE A 2 -10.07 12.01 13.33
CA ILE A 2 -9.29 12.08 12.08
C ILE A 2 -7.82 12.09 12.49
N ILE A 3 -7.03 11.13 11.99
CA ILE A 3 -5.59 11.11 12.24
C ILE A 3 -4.98 12.26 11.44
N ASP A 4 -4.34 13.19 12.14
CA ASP A 4 -3.56 14.24 11.50
C ASP A 4 -2.22 13.68 11.03
N TYR A 5 -2.07 13.46 9.72
CA TYR A 5 -0.83 12.93 9.15
C TYR A 5 0.36 13.86 9.40
N SER A 6 0.12 15.17 9.50
CA SER A 6 1.18 16.15 9.78
C SER A 6 1.73 16.03 11.21
N ALA A 7 1.06 15.33 12.12
CA ALA A 7 1.54 15.11 13.48
C ALA A 7 2.20 13.72 13.69
N HIS A 8 1.98 12.76 12.79
CA HIS A 8 2.27 11.35 13.05
C HIS A 8 3.28 10.69 12.09
N PHE A 9 3.67 11.37 11.00
CA PHE A 9 4.62 10.82 10.01
C PHE A 9 6.02 11.44 10.13
N TRP A 10 6.42 11.79 11.35
CA TRP A 10 7.78 12.19 11.67
C TRP A 10 8.55 11.05 12.33
N GLY A 11 9.84 11.26 12.58
CA GLY A 11 10.71 10.34 13.31
C GLY A 11 12.15 10.39 12.83
N ASP A 12 13.04 9.79 13.63
CA ASP A 12 14.50 9.90 13.48
C ASP A 12 15.03 9.37 12.15
N LYS A 13 14.27 8.49 11.48
CA LYS A 13 14.66 7.91 10.18
C LYS A 13 14.23 8.76 8.98
N HIS A 14 13.41 9.79 9.19
CA HIS A 14 12.88 10.66 8.14
C HIS A 14 12.16 9.91 6.99
N ILE A 15 11.50 8.78 7.29
CA ILE A 15 10.86 7.93 6.26
C ILE A 15 9.36 8.20 6.05
N GLY A 16 8.76 9.13 6.79
CA GLY A 16 7.30 9.29 6.80
C GLY A 16 6.68 9.64 5.45
N TYR A 17 7.33 10.52 4.68
CA TYR A 17 6.89 10.82 3.30
C TYR A 17 6.87 9.55 2.43
N ASN A 18 7.90 8.70 2.50
CA ASN A 18 7.96 7.47 1.72
C ASN A 18 6.83 6.51 2.14
N VAL A 19 6.54 6.41 3.44
CA VAL A 19 5.41 5.61 3.95
C VAL A 19 4.08 6.13 3.38
N LEU A 20 3.84 7.44 3.41
CA LEU A 20 2.62 8.06 2.87
C LEU A 20 2.51 7.87 1.36
N TYR A 21 3.60 8.11 0.63
CA TYR A 21 3.64 8.00 -0.82
C TYR A 21 3.45 6.55 -1.29
N ASP A 22 4.05 5.58 -0.60
CA ASP A 22 3.85 4.16 -0.88
C ASP A 22 2.45 3.67 -0.48
N HIS A 23 1.86 4.23 0.59
CA HIS A 23 0.46 3.96 0.92
C HIS A 23 -0.47 4.45 -0.19
N MET A 24 -0.23 5.66 -0.73
CA MET A 24 -1.00 6.18 -1.86
C MET A 24 -0.87 5.29 -3.11
N LYS A 25 0.31 4.73 -3.40
CA LYS A 25 0.48 3.74 -4.48
C LYS A 25 -0.41 2.51 -4.29
N LYS A 26 -0.45 1.95 -3.08
CA LYS A 26 -1.28 0.76 -2.79
C LYS A 26 -2.77 1.03 -2.99
N GLY A 27 -3.21 2.28 -2.91
CA GLY A 27 -4.58 2.67 -3.27
C GLY A 27 -4.92 2.32 -4.73
N GLU A 28 -3.96 2.35 -5.65
CA GLU A 28 -4.16 1.94 -7.05
C GLU A 28 -4.48 0.44 -7.15
N ASP A 29 -3.80 -0.39 -6.34
CA ASP A 29 -4.02 -1.84 -6.29
C ASP A 29 -5.43 -2.15 -5.78
N SER A 30 -5.88 -1.46 -4.72
CA SER A 30 -7.24 -1.64 -4.18
C SER A 30 -8.34 -1.28 -5.19
N VAL A 31 -8.14 -0.22 -5.97
CA VAL A 31 -9.09 0.16 -7.05
C VAL A 31 -9.05 -0.85 -8.19
N HIS A 32 -7.86 -1.37 -8.53
CA HIS A 32 -7.71 -2.40 -9.54
C HIS A 32 -8.43 -3.70 -9.14
N GLU A 33 -8.26 -4.12 -7.89
CA GLU A 33 -8.93 -5.30 -7.33
C GLU A 33 -10.46 -5.13 -7.34
N LEU A 34 -10.95 -3.96 -6.95
CA LEU A 34 -12.38 -3.63 -7.03
C LEU A 34 -12.90 -3.69 -8.48
N LEU A 35 -12.16 -3.15 -9.44
CA LEU A 35 -12.53 -3.20 -10.85
C LEU A 35 -12.63 -4.65 -11.36
N THR A 36 -11.65 -5.48 -11.01
CA THR A 36 -11.63 -6.91 -11.37
C THR A 36 -12.83 -7.63 -10.76
N PHE A 37 -13.10 -7.40 -9.47
CA PHE A 37 -14.26 -7.97 -8.78
C PHE A 37 -15.58 -7.60 -9.46
N ILE A 38 -15.77 -6.33 -9.84
CA ILE A 38 -17.01 -5.88 -10.51
C ILE A 38 -17.15 -6.56 -11.87
N LYS A 39 -16.07 -6.71 -12.64
CA LYS A 39 -16.09 -7.40 -13.95
C LYS A 39 -16.45 -8.88 -13.81
N GLU A 40 -15.84 -9.57 -12.85
CA GLU A 40 -16.18 -10.96 -12.54
C GLU A 40 -17.64 -11.09 -12.11
N ARG A 41 -18.12 -10.17 -11.27
CA ARG A 41 -19.51 -10.12 -10.84
C ARG A 41 -20.49 -9.92 -12.00
N ALA A 42 -20.16 -9.01 -12.93
CA ALA A 42 -20.93 -8.77 -14.14
C ALA A 42 -20.99 -10.01 -15.03
N SER A 43 -19.85 -10.70 -15.22
CA SER A 43 -19.78 -11.94 -15.99
C SER A 43 -20.64 -13.05 -15.37
N MET A 44 -20.59 -13.22 -14.05
CA MET A 44 -21.44 -14.20 -13.35
C MET A 44 -22.92 -13.89 -13.51
N GLU A 45 -23.33 -12.62 -13.40
CA GLU A 45 -24.73 -12.23 -13.61
C GLU A 45 -25.19 -12.42 -15.06
N ASP A 46 -24.32 -12.18 -16.04
CA ASP A 46 -24.60 -12.44 -17.45
C ASP A 46 -24.82 -13.94 -17.73
N ASP A 47 -24.04 -14.83 -17.11
CA ASP A 47 -24.23 -16.28 -17.24
C ASP A 47 -25.52 -16.77 -16.57
N ILE A 48 -25.89 -16.19 -15.42
CA ILE A 48 -27.20 -16.42 -14.78
C ILE A 48 -28.31 -15.95 -15.71
N LEU A 49 -28.19 -14.76 -16.30
CA LEU A 49 -29.16 -14.20 -17.23
C LEU A 49 -29.34 -15.12 -18.47
N LYS A 50 -28.26 -15.63 -19.06
CA LYS A 50 -28.33 -16.63 -20.15
C LYS A 50 -29.07 -17.89 -19.71
N CYS A 51 -28.84 -18.35 -18.48
CA CYS A 51 -29.50 -19.53 -17.94
C CYS A 51 -31.01 -19.30 -17.74
N LEU A 52 -31.41 -18.16 -17.19
CA LEU A 52 -32.80 -17.76 -17.04
C LEU A 52 -33.51 -17.66 -18.39
N ASN A 53 -32.86 -17.07 -19.40
CA ASN A 53 -33.42 -17.02 -20.77
C ASN A 53 -33.68 -18.41 -21.34
N ARG A 54 -32.76 -19.37 -21.15
CA ARG A 54 -32.99 -20.78 -21.55
C ARG A 54 -34.17 -21.41 -20.81
N GLN A 55 -34.33 -21.12 -19.52
CA GLN A 55 -35.46 -21.62 -18.72
C GLN A 55 -36.79 -21.00 -19.17
N LEU A 56 -36.80 -19.72 -19.53
CA LEU A 56 -37.97 -19.02 -20.05
C LEU A 56 -38.50 -19.67 -21.35
N ILE A 57 -37.60 -20.05 -22.25
CA ILE A 57 -37.95 -20.76 -23.49
C ILE A 57 -38.64 -22.09 -23.15
N LYS A 58 -38.08 -22.88 -22.22
CA LYS A 58 -38.68 -24.14 -21.77
C LYS A 58 -40.06 -23.93 -21.15
N ALA A 59 -40.18 -22.99 -20.21
CA ALA A 59 -41.45 -22.65 -19.57
C ALA A 59 -42.52 -22.27 -20.61
N SER A 60 -42.14 -21.49 -21.63
CA SER A 60 -43.02 -21.11 -22.73
C SER A 60 -43.56 -22.31 -23.51
N THR A 61 -42.74 -23.34 -23.77
CA THR A 61 -43.22 -24.58 -24.44
C THR A 61 -44.23 -25.38 -23.62
N TYR A 62 -44.19 -25.31 -22.29
CA TYR A 62 -45.15 -26.00 -21.44
C TYR A 62 -46.47 -25.24 -21.29
N THR A 63 -46.48 -23.92 -21.51
CA THR A 63 -47.72 -23.13 -21.52
C THR A 63 -48.64 -23.46 -22.70
N THR A 64 -48.09 -23.94 -23.82
CA THR A 64 -48.86 -24.24 -25.04
C THR A 64 -49.50 -25.64 -25.04
N ASN A 65 -49.15 -26.51 -24.10
CA ASN A 65 -49.59 -27.91 -24.09
C ASN A 65 -51.00 -28.13 -23.50
N ASN A 66 -51.74 -27.07 -23.13
CA ASN A 66 -53.11 -27.12 -22.55
C ASN A 66 -53.34 -28.22 -21.50
N GLY A 67 -52.29 -28.60 -20.76
CA GLY A 67 -52.37 -29.58 -19.68
C GLY A 67 -52.93 -28.93 -18.40
N SER A 68 -53.27 -29.76 -17.41
CA SER A 68 -53.77 -29.31 -16.11
C SER A 68 -52.83 -28.34 -15.35
N LEU A 69 -51.55 -28.27 -15.75
CA LEU A 69 -50.54 -27.37 -15.17
C LEU A 69 -50.27 -26.11 -16.00
N ALA A 70 -51.00 -25.85 -17.09
CA ALA A 70 -50.73 -24.72 -17.99
C ALA A 70 -50.71 -23.36 -17.27
N ASP A 71 -51.62 -23.14 -16.31
CA ASP A 71 -51.67 -21.92 -15.51
C ASP A 71 -50.46 -21.75 -14.58
N ALA A 72 -49.98 -22.84 -13.98
CA ALA A 72 -48.77 -22.83 -13.16
C ALA A 72 -47.53 -22.52 -14.02
N TRP A 73 -47.46 -23.06 -15.24
CA TRP A 73 -46.40 -22.72 -16.19
C TRP A 73 -46.47 -21.27 -16.65
N ARG A 74 -47.67 -20.71 -16.84
CA ARG A 74 -47.86 -19.29 -17.18
C ARG A 74 -47.38 -18.38 -16.06
N LEU A 75 -47.71 -18.71 -14.80
CA LEU A 75 -47.19 -17.98 -13.64
C LEU A 75 -45.66 -18.05 -13.56
N THR A 76 -45.09 -19.24 -13.78
CA THR A 76 -43.63 -19.46 -13.79
C THR A 76 -42.96 -18.64 -14.90
N LYS A 77 -43.53 -18.63 -16.10
CA LYS A 77 -43.05 -17.83 -17.23
C LYS A 77 -43.01 -16.34 -16.87
N ASN A 78 -44.10 -15.79 -16.35
CA ASN A 78 -44.18 -14.38 -15.97
C ASN A 78 -43.16 -14.02 -14.88
N ALA A 79 -42.95 -14.91 -13.90
CA ALA A 79 -41.93 -14.73 -12.87
C ALA A 79 -40.52 -14.72 -13.46
N LEU A 80 -40.21 -15.61 -14.40
CA LEU A 80 -38.91 -15.64 -15.10
C LEU A 80 -38.69 -14.37 -15.93
N GLU A 81 -39.71 -13.86 -16.63
CA GLU A 81 -39.61 -12.60 -17.39
C GLU A 81 -39.26 -11.42 -16.47
N PHE A 82 -39.92 -11.31 -15.32
CA PHE A 82 -39.60 -10.28 -14.33
C PHE A 82 -38.17 -10.42 -13.77
N TRP A 83 -37.74 -11.65 -13.49
CA TRP A 83 -36.37 -11.91 -13.02
C TRP A 83 -35.33 -11.56 -14.07
N ILE A 84 -35.58 -11.89 -15.34
CA ILE A 84 -34.72 -11.54 -16.48
C ILE A 84 -34.61 -10.02 -16.61
N GLU A 85 -35.70 -9.28 -16.45
CA GLU A 85 -35.67 -7.81 -16.47
C GLU A 85 -34.77 -7.23 -15.37
N ILE A 86 -34.93 -7.71 -14.13
CA ILE A 86 -34.09 -7.29 -12.99
C ILE A 86 -32.62 -7.61 -13.27
N LYS A 87 -32.33 -8.84 -13.72
CA LYS A 87 -30.96 -9.29 -13.98
C LYS A 87 -30.31 -8.51 -15.12
N THR A 88 -31.07 -8.18 -16.17
CA THR A 88 -30.61 -7.33 -17.27
C THR A 88 -30.20 -5.95 -16.78
N LYS A 89 -31.05 -5.32 -15.94
CA LYS A 89 -30.74 -4.01 -15.32
C LYS A 89 -29.50 -4.10 -14.43
N LEU A 90 -29.35 -5.18 -13.65
CA LEU A 90 -28.17 -5.38 -12.81
C LEU A 90 -26.88 -5.52 -13.63
N VAL A 91 -26.88 -6.32 -14.70
CA VAL A 91 -25.71 -6.47 -15.59
C VAL A 91 -25.34 -5.13 -16.22
N HIS A 92 -26.32 -4.36 -16.68
CA HIS A 92 -26.09 -3.02 -17.21
C HIS A 92 -25.46 -2.08 -16.18
N ASN A 93 -26.02 -2.02 -14.97
CA ASN A 93 -25.51 -1.18 -13.89
C ASN A 93 -24.09 -1.58 -13.45
N LEU A 94 -23.77 -2.88 -13.43
CA LEU A 94 -22.41 -3.36 -13.14
C LEU A 94 -21.44 -2.96 -14.26
N GLY A 95 -21.88 -2.97 -15.52
CA GLY A 95 -21.11 -2.48 -16.65
C GLY A 95 -20.81 -0.98 -16.56
N ASP A 96 -21.80 -0.17 -16.20
CA ASP A 96 -21.65 1.27 -15.98
C ASP A 96 -20.69 1.55 -14.82
N LEU A 97 -20.90 0.89 -13.68
CA LEU A 97 -20.01 0.99 -12.52
C LEU A 97 -18.58 0.57 -12.87
N SER A 98 -18.39 -0.50 -13.65
CA SER A 98 -17.06 -0.92 -14.10
C SER A 98 -16.36 0.16 -14.94
N ARG A 99 -17.10 0.85 -15.82
CA ARG A 99 -16.57 1.98 -16.59
C ARG A 99 -16.20 3.16 -15.70
N ASP A 100 -17.01 3.46 -14.69
CA ASP A 100 -16.77 4.54 -13.75
C ASP A 100 -15.52 4.28 -12.89
N VAL A 101 -15.40 3.07 -12.34
CA VAL A 101 -14.23 2.65 -11.56
C VAL A 101 -12.98 2.62 -12.42
N PHE A 102 -13.06 2.19 -13.68
CA PHE A 102 -11.93 2.25 -14.61
C PHE A 102 -11.46 3.69 -14.87
N ARG A 103 -12.38 4.63 -15.15
CA ARG A 103 -12.00 6.05 -15.30
C ARG A 103 -11.34 6.60 -14.04
N TYR A 104 -11.89 6.27 -12.87
CA TYR A 104 -11.30 6.65 -11.59
C TYR A 104 -9.89 6.07 -11.41
N GLN A 105 -9.66 4.82 -11.81
CA GLN A 105 -8.33 4.20 -11.78
C GLN A 105 -7.31 4.99 -12.62
N GLU A 106 -7.69 5.41 -13.83
CA GLU A 106 -6.81 6.22 -14.69
C GLU A 106 -6.52 7.60 -14.11
N GLU A 107 -7.53 8.24 -13.51
CA GLU A 107 -7.38 9.52 -12.81
C GLU A 107 -6.47 9.40 -11.59
N LEU A 108 -6.63 8.32 -10.80
CA LEU A 108 -5.81 8.06 -9.62
C LEU A 108 -4.32 7.93 -9.99
N ILE A 109 -4.01 7.23 -11.09
CA ILE A 109 -2.64 7.14 -11.62
C ILE A 109 -2.08 8.51 -11.99
N LYS A 110 -2.88 9.38 -12.60
CA LYS A 110 -2.48 10.76 -12.95
C LYS A 110 -2.23 11.60 -11.69
N ILE A 111 -3.12 11.51 -10.70
CA ILE A 111 -3.00 12.22 -9.42
C ILE A 111 -1.73 11.77 -8.69
N ARG A 112 -1.50 10.45 -8.57
CA ARG A 112 -0.30 9.92 -7.91
C ARG A 112 0.99 10.42 -8.55
N LYS A 113 1.07 10.41 -9.89
CA LYS A 113 2.25 10.90 -10.61
C LYS A 113 2.52 12.39 -10.30
N LYS A 114 1.47 13.21 -10.17
CA LYS A 114 1.58 14.63 -9.81
C LYS A 114 1.92 14.85 -8.32
N ALA A 115 1.45 13.97 -7.45
CA ALA A 115 1.68 14.05 -6.01
C ALA A 115 3.11 13.64 -5.59
N LYS A 116 3.92 13.09 -6.51
CA LYS A 116 5.34 12.85 -6.26
C LYS A 116 6.08 14.19 -6.24
N ASP A 117 6.33 14.67 -5.03
CA ASP A 117 7.15 15.85 -4.79
C ASP A 117 8.63 15.48 -4.75
N ILE A 118 9.39 16.04 -5.70
CA ILE A 118 10.83 15.80 -5.86
C ILE A 118 11.62 16.61 -4.84
N GLU A 119 11.22 17.85 -4.56
CA GLU A 119 11.94 18.74 -3.64
C GLU A 119 11.88 18.17 -2.21
N THR A 120 10.72 17.68 -1.79
CA THR A 120 10.58 16.98 -0.50
C THR A 120 11.44 15.71 -0.44
N LEU A 121 11.51 14.93 -1.53
CA LEU A 121 12.38 13.74 -1.58
C LEU A 121 13.86 14.10 -1.46
N GLU A 122 14.30 15.15 -2.14
CA GLU A 122 15.68 15.64 -2.06
C GLU A 122 16.03 16.13 -0.66
N ALA A 123 15.14 16.92 -0.02
CA ALA A 123 15.31 17.38 1.35
C ALA A 123 15.43 16.21 2.33
N ILE A 124 14.57 15.18 2.19
CA ILE A 124 14.63 13.98 3.03
C ILE A 124 15.94 13.20 2.83
N ASN A 125 16.36 13.00 1.58
CA ASN A 125 17.63 12.33 1.27
C ASN A 125 18.82 13.08 1.88
N LEU A 126 18.80 14.41 1.81
CA LEU A 126 19.81 15.26 2.44
C LEU A 126 19.81 15.09 3.96
N MET A 127 18.63 15.15 4.61
CA MET A 127 18.52 14.95 6.07
C MET A 127 19.04 13.58 6.51
N GLN A 128 18.69 12.50 5.80
CA GLN A 128 19.16 11.15 6.09
C GLN A 128 20.68 11.01 5.93
N THR A 129 21.23 11.61 4.87
CA THR A 129 22.67 11.61 4.60
C THR A 129 23.42 12.40 5.68
N THR A 130 22.94 13.61 6.01
CA THR A 130 23.53 14.45 7.05
C THR A 130 23.50 13.76 8.41
N THR A 131 22.41 13.08 8.76
CA THR A 131 22.29 12.30 10.01
C THR A 131 23.36 11.19 10.07
N THR A 132 23.56 10.49 8.96
CA THR A 132 24.58 9.43 8.86
C THR A 132 25.99 9.98 8.96
N CYS A 133 26.29 11.08 8.25
CA CYS A 133 27.58 11.76 8.30
C CYS A 133 27.89 12.29 9.70
N LEU A 134 26.90 12.88 10.38
CA LEU A 134 27.04 13.39 11.74
C LEU A 134 27.38 12.28 12.73
N GLN A 135 26.70 11.13 12.64
CA GLN A 135 26.97 9.99 13.49
C GLN A 135 28.41 9.48 13.31
N LYS A 136 28.88 9.34 12.06
CA LYS A 136 30.28 8.97 11.77
C LYS A 136 31.28 10.00 12.31
N ALA A 137 30.99 11.29 12.16
CA ALA A 137 31.85 12.35 12.68
C ALA A 137 31.93 12.32 14.22
N LYS A 138 30.80 12.06 14.89
CA LYS A 138 30.74 11.88 16.35
C LYS A 138 31.56 10.68 16.80
N GLU A 139 31.42 9.53 16.15
CA GLU A 139 32.22 8.32 16.44
C GLU A 139 33.71 8.58 16.26
N THR A 140 34.08 9.24 15.15
CA THR A 140 35.47 9.64 14.89
C THR A 140 36.00 10.57 15.97
N TYR A 141 35.22 11.58 16.38
CA TYR A 141 35.60 12.51 17.44
C TYR A 141 35.85 11.78 18.77
N LEU A 142 34.93 10.91 19.18
CA LEU A 142 35.06 10.14 20.42
C LEU A 142 36.28 9.21 20.38
N GLN A 143 36.55 8.58 19.24
CA GLN A 143 37.76 7.78 19.03
C GLN A 143 39.03 8.62 19.22
N ARG A 144 39.09 9.83 18.65
CA ARG A 144 40.23 10.74 18.82
C ARG A 144 40.40 11.20 20.27
N CYS A 145 39.32 11.47 20.98
CA CYS A 145 39.39 11.76 22.41
C CYS A 145 39.99 10.60 23.20
N ALA A 146 39.59 9.35 22.91
CA ALA A 146 40.14 8.16 23.55
C ALA A 146 41.64 7.99 23.24
N GLU A 147 42.06 8.18 21.98
CA GLU A 147 43.48 8.17 21.58
C GLU A 147 44.31 9.18 22.39
N VAL A 148 43.81 10.41 22.55
CA VAL A 148 44.50 11.45 23.33
C VAL A 148 44.62 11.07 24.81
N ILE A 149 43.58 10.50 25.40
CA ILE A 149 43.61 10.04 26.81
C ILE A 149 44.65 8.91 26.97
N ASN A 150 44.64 7.94 26.06
CA ASN A 150 45.59 6.83 26.08
C ASN A 150 47.03 7.32 25.95
N LEU A 151 47.31 8.24 25.01
CA LEU A 151 48.64 8.84 24.84
C LEU A 151 49.11 9.59 26.09
N LYS A 152 48.21 10.36 26.74
CA LYS A 152 48.53 11.06 28.00
C LYS A 152 48.85 10.09 29.14
N ASN A 153 48.10 9.00 29.25
CA ASN A 153 48.33 7.97 30.26
C ASN A 153 49.67 7.24 30.00
N SER A 154 49.90 6.77 28.78
CA SER A 154 51.17 6.13 28.40
C SER A 154 52.39 7.04 28.60
N SER A 155 52.26 8.34 28.35
CA SER A 155 53.34 9.31 28.61
C SER A 155 53.64 9.49 30.11
N LYS A 156 52.60 9.55 30.96
CA LYS A 156 52.77 9.55 32.42
C LYS A 156 53.40 8.25 32.92
N ASP A 157 52.99 7.12 32.35
CA ASP A 157 53.54 5.82 32.72
C ASP A 157 55.01 5.69 32.30
N TRP A 158 55.37 6.15 31.10
CA TRP A 158 56.75 6.18 30.62
C TRP A 158 57.65 7.09 31.48
N THR A 159 57.19 8.30 31.79
CA THR A 159 57.94 9.23 32.65
C THR A 159 58.10 8.70 34.07
N SER A 160 57.04 8.11 34.66
CA SER A 160 57.08 7.46 35.97
C SER A 160 58.07 6.28 36.01
N THR A 161 58.06 5.45 34.97
CA THR A 161 58.94 4.28 34.85
C THR A 161 60.40 4.68 34.73
N ASN A 162 60.73 5.61 33.82
CA ASN A 162 62.10 6.13 33.68
C ASN A 162 62.58 6.86 34.93
N THR A 163 61.71 7.64 35.59
CA THR A 163 62.08 8.31 36.84
C THR A 163 62.40 7.29 37.93
N LYS A 164 61.61 6.22 38.05
CA LYS A 164 61.87 5.12 38.99
C LYS A 164 63.16 4.37 38.67
N GLU A 165 63.46 4.10 37.40
CA GLU A 165 64.72 3.48 36.99
C GLU A 165 65.93 4.36 37.27
N TYR A 166 65.85 5.65 36.94
CA TYR A 166 66.92 6.61 37.22
C TYR A 166 67.22 6.72 38.73
N LEU A 167 66.17 6.77 39.56
CA LEU A 167 66.30 6.79 41.02
C LEU A 167 66.84 5.47 41.59
N LYS A 168 66.57 4.31 40.94
CA LYS A 168 67.17 3.03 41.32
C LYS A 168 68.65 2.94 40.97
N LEU A 169 69.06 3.46 39.81
CA LEU A 169 70.45 3.49 39.36
C LEU A 169 71.33 4.43 40.19
N ASN A 170 70.76 5.52 40.71
CA ASN A 170 71.47 6.51 41.52
C ASN A 170 71.37 6.30 43.05
N LYS A 171 70.64 5.29 43.52
CA LYS A 171 70.75 4.80 44.89
C LYS A 171 71.90 3.79 44.96
N LYS A 172 73.12 4.29 45.16
CA LYS A 172 74.23 3.52 45.73
C LYS A 172 73.97 3.25 47.21
#